data_AF-A0A329QGE3-F1
#
_entry.id   AF-A0A329QGE3-F1
#
_cell.length_a   1.000
_cell.length_b   1.000
_cell.length_c   1.000
_cell.angle_alpha   90.00
_cell.angle_beta   90.00
_cell.angle_gamma   90.00
#
_symmetry.space_group_name_H-M   'P 1'
#
loop_
_entity.id
_entity.type
_entity.pdbx_description
1 polymer ?
#
loop_
_entity_poly.entity_id
_entity_poly.type
_entity_poly.pdbx_seq_one_letter_code
_entity_poly.pdbx_strand_id
1 'polypeptide(L)'
;MNGLRASGTKTLMLFGGRSHPVLNDEVAERLGVDPIPMKAHEFANGELYVRFDESVRGCDAFVLQSHTAPINEWIMEQLVMVDALKRASAKRITVVMPFYGYARQDKKHKGREPISARLIADMFKTAGAHRLMAVDLHTAQIQGFFDGPVDHLWALPLLADYIAQSYDSGNMTVVSPDAGRVRVADLWADRLGTPLAIIHKRRDPNVANQVKVHEVVGEVAGRTCLLVDDMIDTAGTITQAAEALIANGARSVVVAATHAVLSGPAVDRLKNSDINEVVVTNTLPIPDERRFDSLTVLSIAPLLARAIREVFEDGSVTSLFDGNA
;
A
#
# COMPACT_ATOMS: atom_id res chain seq x y z
N MET A 1 -38.12 30.64 -12.84
CA MET A 1 -37.16 29.72 -12.20
C MET A 1 -37.92 28.44 -11.86
N ASN A 2 -37.82 27.41 -12.70
CA ASN A 2 -38.53 26.14 -12.50
C ASN A 2 -37.56 25.13 -11.88
N GLY A 3 -37.45 25.12 -10.55
CA GLY A 3 -36.60 24.15 -9.85
C GLY A 3 -36.74 24.23 -8.34
N LEU A 4 -36.85 23.06 -7.71
CA LEU A 4 -36.76 22.89 -6.26
C LEU A 4 -35.27 22.89 -5.88
N ARG A 5 -34.86 23.77 -4.97
CA ARG A 5 -33.53 23.74 -4.36
C ARG A 5 -33.62 23.02 -3.03
N ALA A 6 -33.01 21.84 -2.92
CA ALA A 6 -32.86 21.14 -1.65
C ALA A 6 -31.62 21.68 -0.92
N SER A 7 -31.78 22.14 0.33
CA SER A 7 -30.69 22.48 1.23
C SER A 7 -30.14 21.21 1.87
N GLY A 8 -29.49 20.35 1.07
CA GLY A 8 -28.90 19.11 1.56
C GLY A 8 -27.55 19.34 2.23
N THR A 9 -27.39 18.83 3.45
CA THR A 9 -26.08 18.63 4.07
C THR A 9 -25.35 17.46 3.38
N LYS A 10 -24.03 17.57 3.21
CA LYS A 10 -23.18 16.50 2.69
C LYS A 10 -23.00 15.46 3.80
N THR A 11 -23.09 14.18 3.47
CA THR A 11 -22.95 13.10 4.46
C THR A 11 -21.85 12.14 4.03
N LEU A 12 -20.82 12.02 4.86
CA LEU A 12 -19.77 11.01 4.73
C LEU A 12 -20.25 9.70 5.34
N MET A 13 -20.09 8.59 4.62
CA MET A 13 -20.32 7.26 5.17
C MET A 13 -19.12 6.36 4.85
N LEU A 14 -18.56 5.72 5.88
CA LEU A 14 -17.44 4.79 5.76
C LEU A 14 -17.94 3.36 5.75
N PHE A 15 -17.56 2.59 4.73
CA PHE A 15 -17.92 1.18 4.56
C PHE A 15 -16.64 0.35 4.61
N GLY A 16 -16.47 -0.42 5.68
CA GLY A 16 -15.33 -1.31 5.87
C GLY A 16 -15.63 -2.72 5.36
N GLY A 17 -14.76 -3.25 4.50
CA GLY A 17 -14.81 -4.65 4.06
C GLY A 17 -14.21 -5.62 5.09
N ARG A 18 -14.40 -6.93 4.88
CA ARG A 18 -14.04 -7.97 5.87
C ARG A 18 -12.53 -8.27 5.94
N SER A 19 -11.74 -7.83 4.96
CA SER A 19 -10.30 -8.14 4.88
C SER A 19 -9.48 -7.57 6.04
N HIS A 20 -9.85 -6.41 6.60
CA HIS A 20 -9.06 -5.72 7.62
C HIS A 20 -9.92 -4.88 8.59
N PRO A 21 -10.76 -5.52 9.43
CA PRO A 21 -11.67 -4.81 10.35
C PRO A 21 -10.94 -3.85 11.29
N VAL A 22 -9.76 -4.23 11.79
CA VAL A 22 -8.93 -3.37 12.67
C VAL A 22 -8.60 -2.03 12.01
N LEU A 23 -8.18 -2.02 10.75
CA LEU A 23 -7.88 -0.77 10.04
C LEU A 23 -9.15 0.04 9.76
N ASN A 24 -10.28 -0.63 9.51
CA ASN A 24 -11.56 0.06 9.35
C ASN A 24 -11.92 0.85 10.61
N ASP A 25 -11.78 0.22 11.78
CA ASP A 25 -12.09 0.82 13.08
C ASP A 25 -11.13 1.97 13.40
N GLU A 26 -9.82 1.79 13.17
CA GLU A 26 -8.82 2.85 13.35
C GLU A 26 -9.11 4.08 12.46
N VAL A 27 -9.50 3.87 11.20
CA VAL A 27 -9.85 4.96 10.28
C VAL A 27 -11.16 5.64 10.72
N ALA A 28 -12.16 4.88 11.12
CA ALA A 28 -13.43 5.37 11.66
C ALA A 28 -13.24 6.27 12.88
N GLU A 29 -12.46 5.80 13.86
CA GLU A 29 -12.15 6.55 15.09
C GLU A 29 -11.51 7.92 14.75
N ARG A 30 -10.56 7.94 13.81
CA ARG A 30 -9.88 9.18 13.36
C ARG A 30 -10.80 10.11 12.58
N LEU A 31 -11.79 9.56 11.88
CA LEU A 31 -12.81 10.34 11.18
C LEU A 31 -13.88 10.89 12.13
N GLY A 32 -14.08 10.25 13.29
CA GLY A 32 -15.17 10.55 14.22
C GLY A 32 -16.52 10.04 13.72
N VAL A 33 -16.52 8.90 13.02
CA VAL A 33 -17.72 8.24 12.48
C VAL A 33 -17.68 6.75 12.79
N ASP A 34 -18.85 6.10 12.82
CA ASP A 34 -18.92 4.65 12.91
C ASP A 34 -18.91 4.02 11.50
N PRO A 35 -18.23 2.88 11.28
CA PRO A 35 -18.38 2.11 10.05
C PRO A 35 -19.83 1.67 9.88
N ILE A 36 -20.38 1.79 8.66
CA ILE A 36 -21.77 1.43 8.39
C ILE A 36 -21.96 -0.09 8.53
N PRO A 37 -22.93 -0.54 9.34
CA PRO A 37 -23.22 -1.96 9.49
C PRO A 37 -23.54 -2.64 8.16
N MET A 38 -22.88 -3.76 7.92
CA MET A 38 -22.99 -4.53 6.69
C MET A 38 -23.24 -6.00 7.01
N LYS A 39 -24.21 -6.59 6.31
CA LYS A 39 -24.38 -8.04 6.23
C LYS A 39 -23.56 -8.54 5.06
N ALA A 40 -22.46 -9.22 5.36
CA ALA A 40 -21.63 -9.90 4.37
C ALA A 40 -21.47 -11.38 4.74
N HIS A 41 -21.68 -12.27 3.78
CA HIS A 41 -21.49 -13.71 3.95
C HIS A 41 -21.23 -14.39 2.61
N GLU A 42 -20.73 -15.62 2.69
CA GLU A 42 -20.56 -16.51 1.55
C GLU A 42 -21.73 -17.50 1.46
N PHE A 43 -22.26 -17.68 0.26
CA PHE A 43 -23.15 -18.80 -0.04
C PHE A 43 -22.33 -20.10 -0.09
N ALA A 44 -23.02 -21.25 0.02
CA ALA A 44 -22.37 -22.57 0.04
C ALA A 44 -21.50 -22.88 -1.21
N ASN A 45 -21.71 -22.17 -2.32
CA ASN A 45 -20.93 -22.30 -3.56
C ASN A 45 -19.78 -21.27 -3.69
N GLY A 46 -19.54 -20.43 -2.68
CA GLY A 46 -18.48 -19.42 -2.66
C GLY A 46 -18.88 -18.05 -3.24
N GLU A 47 -20.15 -17.84 -3.61
CA GLU A 47 -20.61 -16.51 -4.01
C GLU A 47 -20.69 -15.56 -2.80
N LEU A 48 -20.30 -14.30 -3.01
CA LEU A 48 -20.31 -13.26 -1.99
C LEU A 48 -21.64 -12.51 -1.99
N TYR A 49 -22.26 -12.38 -0.82
CA TYR A 49 -23.40 -11.51 -0.59
C TYR A 49 -22.98 -10.30 0.24
N VAL A 50 -23.44 -9.11 -0.16
CA VAL A 50 -23.27 -7.87 0.61
C VAL A 50 -24.58 -7.09 0.62
N ARG A 51 -24.96 -6.59 1.80
CA ARG A 51 -26.06 -5.64 1.98
C ARG A 51 -25.77 -4.69 3.14
N PHE A 52 -26.00 -3.40 2.93
CA PHE A 52 -25.98 -2.39 3.99
C PHE A 52 -27.33 -2.33 4.71
N ASP A 53 -27.31 -2.21 6.03
CA ASP A 53 -28.53 -2.13 6.84
C ASP A 53 -29.13 -0.71 6.89
N GLU A 54 -28.36 0.29 6.48
CA GLU A 54 -28.77 1.69 6.46
C GLU A 54 -28.98 2.24 5.04
N SER A 55 -29.75 3.33 4.95
CA SER A 55 -29.94 4.04 3.68
C SER A 55 -28.69 4.83 3.30
N VAL A 56 -28.13 4.53 2.14
CA VAL A 56 -26.95 5.20 1.57
C VAL A 56 -27.31 6.23 0.49
N ARG A 57 -28.60 6.52 0.31
CA ARG A 57 -29.08 7.42 -0.75
C ARG A 57 -28.48 8.82 -0.58
N GLY A 58 -27.79 9.29 -1.62
CA GLY A 58 -27.25 10.64 -1.67
C GLY A 58 -25.96 10.85 -0.87
N CYS A 59 -25.42 9.81 -0.21
CA CYS A 59 -24.19 9.93 0.57
C CYS A 59 -22.94 10.00 -0.32
N ASP A 60 -21.86 10.50 0.28
CA ASP A 60 -20.51 10.30 -0.21
C ASP A 60 -19.91 9.08 0.49
N ALA A 61 -19.88 7.96 -0.22
CA ALA A 61 -19.43 6.68 0.29
C ALA A 61 -17.92 6.49 0.11
N PHE A 62 -17.24 6.08 1.17
CA PHE A 62 -15.84 5.64 1.15
C PHE A 62 -15.79 4.15 1.46
N VAL A 63 -15.36 3.34 0.49
CA VAL A 63 -15.35 1.87 0.60
C VAL A 63 -13.94 1.39 0.84
N LEU A 64 -13.62 1.06 2.09
CA LEU A 64 -12.30 0.68 2.55
C LEU A 64 -12.13 -0.85 2.55
N GLN A 65 -11.17 -1.36 1.77
CA GLN A 65 -10.83 -2.78 1.72
C GLN A 65 -9.36 -2.94 1.31
N SER A 66 -8.60 -3.77 2.03
CA SER A 66 -7.25 -4.15 1.63
C SER A 66 -7.26 -5.43 0.80
N HIS A 67 -6.56 -5.46 -0.33
CA HIS A 67 -6.49 -6.65 -1.19
C HIS A 67 -5.45 -7.66 -0.68
N THR A 68 -5.70 -8.25 0.50
CA THR A 68 -4.83 -9.26 1.14
C THR A 68 -5.03 -10.67 0.56
N ALA A 69 -4.36 -11.71 1.06
CA ALA A 69 -4.68 -13.09 0.68
C ALA A 69 -5.94 -13.59 1.40
N PRO A 70 -6.90 -14.26 0.73
CA PRO A 70 -6.99 -14.53 -0.70
C PRO A 70 -7.43 -13.31 -1.53
N ILE A 71 -6.59 -12.88 -2.47
CA ILE A 71 -6.71 -11.56 -3.13
C ILE A 71 -7.97 -11.35 -3.94
N ASN A 72 -8.43 -12.40 -4.63
CA ASN A 72 -9.60 -12.31 -5.50
C ASN A 72 -10.90 -12.17 -4.72
N GLU A 73 -10.97 -12.78 -3.54
CA GLU A 73 -12.15 -12.72 -2.69
C GLU A 73 -12.39 -11.28 -2.23
N TRP A 74 -11.36 -10.62 -1.71
CA TRP A 74 -11.49 -9.26 -1.20
C TRP A 74 -11.71 -8.21 -2.31
N ILE A 75 -11.12 -8.43 -3.49
CA ILE A 75 -11.43 -7.60 -4.67
C ILE A 75 -12.89 -7.77 -5.08
N MET A 76 -13.37 -9.02 -5.18
CA MET A 76 -14.76 -9.30 -5.54
C MET A 76 -15.74 -8.75 -4.51
N GLU A 77 -15.45 -8.88 -3.21
CA GLU A 77 -16.28 -8.30 -2.15
C GLU A 77 -16.38 -6.78 -2.32
N GLN A 78 -15.26 -6.08 -2.53
CA GLN A 78 -15.27 -4.63 -2.70
C GLN A 78 -16.03 -4.20 -3.96
N LEU A 79 -15.93 -4.96 -5.06
CA LEU A 79 -16.73 -4.73 -6.27
C LEU A 79 -18.24 -4.89 -6.00
N VAL A 80 -18.64 -5.92 -5.25
CA VAL A 80 -20.05 -6.13 -4.86
C VAL A 80 -20.53 -5.00 -3.92
N MET A 81 -19.70 -4.54 -2.98
CA MET A 81 -20.00 -3.37 -2.13
C MET A 81 -20.26 -2.12 -2.98
N VAL A 82 -19.40 -1.86 -3.98
CA VAL A 82 -19.52 -0.70 -4.88
C VAL A 82 -20.81 -0.78 -5.73
N ASP A 83 -21.12 -1.95 -6.29
CA ASP A 83 -22.35 -2.15 -7.07
C ASP A 83 -23.60 -1.96 -6.19
N ALA A 84 -23.59 -2.48 -4.95
CA ALA A 84 -24.67 -2.29 -3.99
C ALA A 84 -24.91 -0.80 -3.68
N LEU A 85 -23.85 -0.02 -3.44
CA LEU A 85 -23.94 1.43 -3.23
C LEU A 85 -24.50 2.17 -4.45
N LYS A 86 -24.02 1.82 -5.65
CA LYS A 86 -24.49 2.41 -6.91
C LYS A 86 -25.99 2.19 -7.10
N ARG A 87 -26.47 0.96 -6.91
CA ARG A 87 -27.90 0.61 -7.03
C ARG A 87 -28.74 1.24 -5.93
N ALA A 88 -28.17 1.42 -4.73
CA ALA A 88 -28.81 2.13 -3.62
C ALA A 88 -28.74 3.67 -3.73
N SER A 89 -28.28 4.20 -4.87
CA SER A 89 -28.27 5.63 -5.19
C SER A 89 -27.34 6.47 -4.30
N ALA A 90 -26.18 5.93 -3.91
CA ALA A 90 -25.09 6.76 -3.38
C ALA A 90 -24.71 7.85 -4.39
N LYS A 91 -24.37 9.06 -3.91
CA LYS A 91 -24.07 10.21 -4.77
C LYS A 91 -22.67 10.13 -5.36
N ARG A 92 -21.68 9.76 -4.53
CA ARG A 92 -20.29 9.54 -4.93
C ARG A 92 -19.77 8.30 -4.22
N ILE A 93 -18.96 7.51 -4.91
CA ILE A 93 -18.35 6.29 -4.38
C ILE A 93 -16.84 6.40 -4.60
N THR A 94 -16.10 6.54 -3.50
CA THR A 94 -14.64 6.50 -3.47
C THR A 94 -14.21 5.12 -3.00
N VAL A 95 -13.45 4.42 -3.83
CA VAL A 95 -12.87 3.11 -3.49
C VAL A 95 -11.52 3.35 -2.84
N VAL A 96 -11.38 2.97 -1.57
CA VAL A 96 -10.17 3.13 -0.78
C VAL A 96 -9.49 1.77 -0.64
N MET A 97 -8.29 1.65 -1.24
CA MET A 97 -7.50 0.43 -1.31
C MET A 97 -6.14 0.66 -0.64
N PRO A 98 -5.99 0.43 0.67
CA PRO A 98 -4.71 0.59 1.35
C PRO A 98 -3.59 -0.24 0.71
N PHE A 99 -3.94 -1.37 0.08
CA PHE A 99 -3.05 -2.13 -0.79
C PHE A 99 -3.75 -2.46 -2.12
N TYR A 100 -3.17 -1.99 -3.23
CA TYR A 100 -3.70 -2.22 -4.58
C TYR A 100 -3.28 -3.60 -5.11
N GLY A 101 -4.19 -4.57 -5.01
CA GLY A 101 -4.00 -5.90 -5.59
C GLY A 101 -3.70 -5.88 -7.10
N TYR A 102 -2.88 -6.84 -7.56
CA TYR A 102 -2.40 -6.93 -8.96
C TYR A 102 -1.51 -5.78 -9.46
N ALA A 103 -1.10 -4.83 -8.61
CA ALA A 103 -0.27 -3.69 -9.02
C ALA A 103 1.07 -4.06 -9.67
N ARG A 104 1.62 -5.24 -9.38
CA ARG A 104 2.85 -5.78 -10.01
C ARG A 104 2.67 -6.22 -11.46
N GLN A 105 1.43 -6.28 -11.96
CA GLN A 105 1.08 -6.62 -13.35
C GLN A 105 0.59 -5.36 -14.08
N ASP A 106 1.43 -4.31 -14.06
CA ASP A 106 1.20 -2.96 -14.59
C ASP A 106 1.56 -2.83 -16.08
N LYS A 107 2.30 -3.77 -16.63
CA LYS A 107 2.71 -3.78 -18.05
C LYS A 107 2.95 -5.19 -18.54
N LYS A 108 3.11 -5.31 -19.85
CA LYS A 108 3.55 -6.53 -20.51
C LYS A 108 5.08 -6.55 -20.53
N HIS A 109 5.69 -7.51 -19.85
CA HIS A 109 7.11 -7.83 -19.96
C HIS A 109 7.40 -8.71 -21.17
N LYS A 110 6.43 -9.54 -21.56
CA LYS A 110 6.47 -10.38 -22.76
C LYS A 110 5.16 -10.27 -23.55
N GLY A 111 5.20 -10.76 -24.79
CA GLY A 111 3.99 -10.89 -25.60
C GLY A 111 2.95 -11.77 -24.90
N ARG A 112 1.66 -11.44 -25.06
CA ARG A 112 0.48 -12.20 -24.57
C ARG A 112 0.29 -12.26 -23.04
N GLU A 113 0.90 -11.35 -22.30
CA GLU A 113 0.59 -11.13 -20.88
C GLU A 113 -0.60 -10.17 -20.68
N PRO A 114 -1.37 -10.30 -19.58
CA PRO A 114 -2.38 -9.32 -19.19
C PRO A 114 -1.72 -8.07 -18.58
N ILE A 115 -2.48 -6.97 -18.52
CA ILE A 115 -2.18 -5.81 -17.67
C ILE A 115 -3.25 -5.81 -16.57
N SER A 116 -3.09 -6.71 -15.59
CA SER A 116 -4.14 -6.97 -14.60
C SER A 116 -4.42 -5.75 -13.73
N ALA A 117 -3.42 -4.90 -13.46
CA ALA A 117 -3.67 -3.63 -12.75
C ALA A 117 -4.66 -2.72 -13.51
N ARG A 118 -4.60 -2.66 -14.85
CA ARG A 118 -5.60 -1.94 -15.65
C ARG A 118 -6.97 -2.62 -15.59
N LEU A 119 -7.01 -3.95 -15.64
CA LEU A 119 -8.26 -4.70 -15.48
C LEU A 119 -8.94 -4.40 -14.13
N ILE A 120 -8.19 -4.32 -13.03
CA ILE A 120 -8.73 -3.93 -11.72
C ILE A 120 -9.38 -2.53 -11.78
N ALA A 121 -8.68 -1.55 -12.35
CA ALA A 121 -9.22 -0.19 -12.52
C ALA A 121 -10.51 -0.17 -13.36
N ASP A 122 -10.54 -0.90 -14.48
CA ASP A 122 -11.71 -1.01 -15.36
C ASP A 122 -12.90 -1.68 -14.67
N MET A 123 -12.66 -2.71 -13.85
CA MET A 123 -13.71 -3.37 -13.07
C MET A 123 -14.34 -2.42 -12.04
N PHE A 124 -13.53 -1.68 -11.27
CA PHE A 124 -14.08 -0.70 -10.31
C PHE A 124 -14.83 0.44 -11.00
N LYS A 125 -14.31 0.93 -12.14
CA LYS A 125 -15.01 1.93 -12.95
C LYS A 125 -16.38 1.41 -13.38
N THR A 126 -16.43 0.19 -13.88
CA THR A 126 -17.67 -0.47 -14.35
C THR A 126 -18.65 -0.68 -13.20
N ALA A 127 -18.17 -1.17 -12.05
CA ALA A 127 -18.96 -1.41 -10.85
C ALA A 127 -19.65 -0.14 -10.34
N GLY A 128 -18.98 1.02 -10.42
CA GLY A 128 -19.56 2.31 -10.02
C GLY A 128 -18.63 3.28 -9.32
N ALA A 129 -17.34 3.00 -9.27
CA ALA A 129 -16.38 3.89 -8.63
C ALA A 129 -16.31 5.23 -9.36
N HIS A 130 -16.34 6.31 -8.59
CA HIS A 130 -16.15 7.67 -9.07
C HIS A 130 -14.68 8.09 -8.93
N ARG A 131 -14.01 7.56 -7.91
CA ARG A 131 -12.64 7.89 -7.49
C ARG A 131 -11.97 6.65 -6.91
N LEU A 132 -10.67 6.53 -7.12
CA LEU A 132 -9.84 5.55 -6.43
C LEU A 132 -8.90 6.28 -5.45
N MET A 133 -8.58 5.65 -4.33
CA MET A 133 -7.59 6.10 -3.37
C MET A 133 -6.74 4.90 -2.99
N ALA A 134 -5.42 4.99 -3.11
CA ALA A 134 -4.52 3.88 -2.82
C ALA A 134 -3.23 4.37 -2.17
N VAL A 135 -2.62 3.55 -1.33
CA VAL A 135 -1.32 3.86 -0.70
C VAL A 135 -0.20 3.15 -1.48
N ASP A 136 0.88 3.88 -1.79
CA ASP A 136 2.11 3.43 -2.45
C ASP A 136 1.89 2.41 -3.58
N LEU A 137 1.25 2.86 -4.65
CA LEU A 137 1.10 2.10 -5.87
C LEU A 137 2.47 1.61 -6.36
N HIS A 138 2.54 0.33 -6.73
CA HIS A 138 3.77 -0.32 -7.22
C HIS A 138 4.48 0.48 -8.32
N THR A 139 3.69 1.17 -9.14
CA THR A 139 4.14 2.15 -10.11
C THR A 139 3.15 3.32 -10.16
N ALA A 140 3.65 4.56 -10.27
CA ALA A 140 2.81 5.75 -10.27
C ALA A 140 1.89 5.83 -11.51
N GLN A 141 2.25 5.16 -12.62
CA GLN A 141 1.50 5.12 -13.87
C GLN A 141 0.15 4.41 -13.73
N ILE A 142 -0.07 3.60 -12.69
CA ILE A 142 -1.39 2.99 -12.40
C ILE A 142 -2.48 4.07 -12.26
N GLN A 143 -2.14 5.28 -11.84
CA GLN A 143 -3.08 6.41 -11.81
C GLN A 143 -3.73 6.66 -13.19
N GLY A 144 -2.97 6.51 -14.28
CA GLY A 144 -3.47 6.66 -15.65
C GLY A 144 -4.33 5.48 -16.14
N PHE A 145 -4.51 4.43 -15.34
CA PHE A 145 -5.39 3.31 -15.67
C PHE A 145 -6.86 3.56 -15.33
N PHE A 146 -7.16 4.60 -14.55
CA PHE A 146 -8.52 4.94 -14.18
C PHE A 146 -8.94 6.26 -14.84
N ASP A 147 -10.11 6.28 -15.48
CA ASP A 147 -10.59 7.46 -16.19
C ASP A 147 -11.19 8.53 -15.26
N GLY A 148 -11.23 8.28 -13.94
CA GLY A 148 -11.61 9.25 -12.90
C GLY A 148 -10.42 9.68 -12.06
N PRO A 149 -10.65 10.49 -11.01
CA PRO A 149 -9.59 10.88 -10.09
C PRO A 149 -8.99 9.67 -9.34
N VAL A 150 -7.68 9.67 -9.19
CA VAL A 150 -6.94 8.73 -8.35
C VAL A 150 -6.12 9.52 -7.34
N ASP A 151 -6.33 9.26 -6.06
CA ASP A 151 -5.51 9.80 -4.99
C ASP A 151 -4.44 8.76 -4.62
N HIS A 152 -3.21 8.98 -5.09
CA HIS A 152 -2.06 8.14 -4.74
C HIS A 152 -1.41 8.69 -3.47
N LEU A 153 -1.63 8.00 -2.35
CA LEU A 153 -1.14 8.36 -1.02
C LEU A 153 0.22 7.72 -0.75
N TRP A 154 1.08 8.39 -0.01
CA TRP A 154 2.47 7.96 0.20
C TRP A 154 2.71 7.72 1.69
N ALA A 155 3.17 6.52 2.06
CA ALA A 155 3.53 6.23 3.45
C ALA A 155 4.94 6.72 3.82
N LEU A 156 5.71 7.20 2.84
CA LEU A 156 7.07 7.71 3.02
C LEU A 156 7.20 8.65 4.24
N PRO A 157 6.37 9.70 4.42
CA PRO A 157 6.48 10.56 5.59
C PRO A 157 6.37 9.81 6.91
N LEU A 158 5.37 8.93 7.05
CA LEU A 158 5.13 8.14 8.26
C LEU A 158 6.32 7.23 8.59
N LEU A 159 6.82 6.50 7.59
CA LEU A 159 7.90 5.55 7.80
C LEU A 159 9.25 6.27 8.03
N ALA A 160 9.55 7.31 7.25
CA ALA A 160 10.80 8.07 7.39
C ALA A 160 10.87 8.81 8.73
N ASP A 161 9.74 9.36 9.22
CA ASP A 161 9.71 10.05 10.51
C ASP A 161 9.99 9.07 11.66
N TYR A 162 9.48 7.83 11.59
CA TYR A 162 9.83 6.79 12.55
C TYR A 162 11.32 6.43 12.51
N ILE A 163 11.87 6.26 11.30
CA ILE A 163 13.29 5.94 11.13
C ILE A 163 14.18 7.05 11.68
N ALA A 164 13.89 8.32 11.38
CA ALA A 164 14.65 9.46 11.88
C ALA A 164 14.58 9.63 13.42
N GLN A 165 13.50 9.15 14.04
CA GLN A 165 13.36 9.13 15.50
C GLN A 165 14.10 7.96 16.16
N SER A 166 14.26 6.86 15.43
CA SER A 166 14.80 5.59 15.96
C SER A 166 16.28 5.37 15.67
N TYR A 167 16.81 6.02 14.62
CA TYR A 167 18.17 5.81 14.11
C TYR A 167 18.87 7.15 13.82
N ASP A 168 20.20 7.14 13.93
CA ASP A 168 21.04 8.29 13.58
C ASP A 168 21.18 8.40 12.05
N SER A 169 20.42 9.32 11.44
CA SER A 169 20.51 9.62 10.01
C SER A 169 21.90 10.10 9.57
N GLY A 170 22.70 10.71 10.46
CA GLY A 170 24.05 11.19 10.13
C GLY A 170 25.01 10.07 9.71
N ASN A 171 24.79 8.85 10.23
CA ASN A 171 25.54 7.65 9.89
C ASN A 171 24.68 6.58 9.19
N MET A 172 23.75 7.02 8.35
CA MET A 172 22.86 6.14 7.58
C MET A 172 23.13 6.24 6.08
N THR A 173 22.90 5.15 5.35
CA THR A 173 22.80 5.13 3.89
C THR A 173 21.48 4.47 3.51
N VAL A 174 20.66 5.15 2.70
CA VAL A 174 19.46 4.55 2.12
C VAL A 174 19.89 3.66 0.95
N VAL A 175 19.31 2.46 0.87
CA VAL A 175 19.70 1.45 -0.10
C VAL A 175 18.51 1.00 -0.93
N SER A 176 18.64 1.09 -2.25
CA SER A 176 17.71 0.47 -3.19
C SER A 176 18.05 -1.02 -3.39
N PRO A 177 17.12 -1.95 -3.14
CA PRO A 177 17.38 -3.40 -3.25
C PRO A 177 17.57 -3.90 -4.70
N ASP A 178 17.17 -3.09 -5.68
CA ASP A 178 17.51 -3.26 -7.09
C ASP A 178 17.43 -1.93 -7.87
N ALA A 179 17.75 -1.97 -9.17
CA ALA A 179 17.74 -0.79 -10.03
C ALA A 179 16.34 -0.22 -10.31
N GLY A 180 15.27 -1.01 -10.15
CA GLY A 180 13.89 -0.58 -10.41
C GLY A 180 13.36 0.38 -9.35
N ARG A 181 13.96 0.37 -8.14
CA ARG A 181 13.51 1.13 -6.97
C ARG A 181 14.34 2.37 -6.64
N VAL A 182 15.34 2.69 -7.47
CA VAL A 182 16.28 3.79 -7.21
C VAL A 182 15.56 5.12 -6.98
N ARG A 183 14.53 5.44 -7.77
CA ARG A 183 13.75 6.68 -7.59
C ARG A 183 13.03 6.76 -6.24
N VAL A 184 12.52 5.62 -5.75
CA VAL A 184 11.87 5.57 -4.44
C VAL A 184 12.93 5.77 -3.36
N ALA A 185 14.05 5.06 -3.46
CA ALA A 185 15.16 5.20 -2.53
C ALA A 185 15.77 6.62 -2.51
N ASP A 186 15.79 7.31 -3.65
CA ASP A 186 16.23 8.70 -3.77
C ASP A 186 15.32 9.66 -2.97
N LEU A 187 14.00 9.50 -3.06
CA LEU A 187 13.03 10.28 -2.27
C LEU A 187 13.20 10.07 -0.76
N TRP A 188 13.52 8.84 -0.36
CA TRP A 188 13.85 8.51 1.02
C TRP A 188 15.16 9.19 1.47
N ALA A 189 16.19 9.13 0.62
CA ALA A 189 17.48 9.73 0.86
C ALA A 189 17.39 11.27 1.01
N ASP A 190 16.64 11.92 0.11
CA ASP A 190 16.37 13.36 0.16
C ASP A 190 15.64 13.77 1.45
N ARG A 191 14.60 13.02 1.84
CA ARG A 191 13.82 13.31 3.06
C ARG A 191 14.66 13.14 4.33
N LEU A 192 15.48 12.10 4.38
CA LEU A 192 16.31 11.81 5.56
C LEU A 192 17.64 12.59 5.58
N GLY A 193 18.00 13.25 4.47
CA GLY A 193 19.29 13.94 4.32
C GLY A 193 20.48 12.99 4.30
N THR A 194 20.32 11.80 3.70
CA THR A 194 21.32 10.71 3.74
C THR A 194 21.82 10.34 2.35
N PRO A 195 23.03 9.76 2.21
CA PRO A 195 23.49 9.18 0.95
C PRO A 195 22.59 8.04 0.44
N LEU A 196 22.63 7.81 -0.88
CA LEU A 196 21.98 6.70 -1.56
C LEU A 196 23.01 5.65 -2.01
N ALA A 197 22.68 4.37 -1.83
CA ALA A 197 23.36 3.23 -2.42
C ALA A 197 22.37 2.32 -3.17
N ILE A 198 22.90 1.50 -4.09
CA ILE A 198 22.09 0.64 -4.95
C ILE A 198 22.71 -0.75 -4.99
N ILE A 199 21.88 -1.77 -4.85
CA ILE A 199 22.29 -3.16 -5.09
C ILE A 199 22.06 -3.49 -6.55
N HIS A 200 23.14 -3.68 -7.30
CA HIS A 200 23.08 -4.08 -8.69
C HIS A 200 23.25 -5.59 -8.82
N LYS A 201 22.21 -6.26 -9.30
CA LYS A 201 22.23 -7.70 -9.60
C LYS A 201 22.88 -7.93 -10.97
N ARG A 202 24.17 -8.24 -11.00
CA ARG A 202 24.81 -8.70 -12.24
C ARG A 202 24.42 -10.17 -12.49
N ARG A 203 23.98 -10.48 -13.70
CA ARG A 203 23.89 -11.86 -14.20
C ARG A 203 24.95 -12.04 -15.27
N ASP A 204 25.80 -13.05 -15.13
CA ASP A 204 26.64 -13.50 -16.24
C ASP A 204 25.75 -14.27 -17.23
N PRO A 205 25.52 -13.76 -18.46
CA PRO A 205 24.68 -14.44 -19.44
C PRO A 205 25.28 -15.76 -19.95
N ASN A 206 26.56 -16.04 -19.68
CA ASN A 206 27.29 -17.18 -20.23
C ASN A 206 27.41 -18.38 -19.28
N VAL A 207 26.96 -18.25 -18.03
CA VAL A 207 27.07 -19.34 -17.04
C VAL A 207 25.70 -19.66 -16.46
N ALA A 208 25.11 -20.75 -16.94
CA ALA A 208 23.93 -21.34 -16.31
C ALA A 208 24.28 -21.74 -14.86
N ASN A 209 23.45 -21.33 -13.89
CA ASN A 209 23.57 -21.61 -12.45
C ASN A 209 24.65 -20.82 -11.65
N GLN A 210 25.13 -19.67 -12.13
CA GLN A 210 25.95 -18.80 -11.26
C GLN A 210 25.12 -18.12 -10.16
N VAL A 211 25.70 -18.07 -8.95
CA VAL A 211 25.22 -17.24 -7.83
C VAL A 211 25.27 -15.77 -8.27
N LYS A 212 24.16 -15.06 -8.15
CA LYS A 212 24.11 -13.62 -8.48
C LYS A 212 25.08 -12.89 -7.57
N VAL A 213 26.08 -12.22 -8.14
CA VAL A 213 26.93 -11.30 -7.38
C VAL A 213 26.13 -10.01 -7.19
N HIS A 214 25.87 -9.67 -5.94
CA HIS A 214 25.24 -8.41 -5.55
C HIS A 214 26.34 -7.37 -5.42
N GLU A 215 26.52 -6.56 -6.45
CA GLU A 215 27.47 -5.44 -6.41
C GLU A 215 26.79 -4.26 -5.73
N VAL A 216 27.40 -3.73 -4.67
CA VAL A 216 26.91 -2.55 -3.96
C VAL A 216 27.57 -1.31 -4.54
N VAL A 217 26.77 -0.40 -5.07
CA VAL A 217 27.22 0.91 -5.59
C VAL A 217 26.82 1.98 -4.57
N GLY A 218 27.80 2.59 -3.92
CA GLY A 218 27.61 3.60 -2.86
C GLY A 218 28.35 3.24 -1.57
N GLU A 219 28.43 4.18 -0.62
CA GLU A 219 29.12 3.97 0.65
C GLU A 219 28.21 3.30 1.68
N VAL A 220 28.56 2.08 2.09
CA VAL A 220 27.79 1.29 3.07
C VAL A 220 28.63 0.84 4.27
N ALA A 221 29.95 0.79 4.14
CA ALA A 221 30.84 0.27 5.18
C ALA A 221 30.81 1.14 6.44
N GLY A 222 30.59 0.51 7.61
CA GLY A 222 30.49 1.17 8.91
C GLY A 222 29.20 1.96 9.16
N ARG A 223 28.27 1.97 8.20
CA ARG A 223 27.02 2.74 8.24
C ARG A 223 25.82 1.85 8.54
N THR A 224 24.77 2.44 9.08
CA THR A 224 23.44 1.81 9.14
C THR A 224 22.84 1.86 7.74
N CYS A 225 22.52 0.71 7.17
CA CYS A 225 21.90 0.65 5.85
C CYS A 225 20.38 0.52 5.98
N LEU A 226 19.63 1.48 5.43
CA LEU A 226 18.18 1.44 5.36
C LEU A 226 17.75 0.92 3.99
N LEU A 227 17.36 -0.34 3.90
CA LEU A 227 16.76 -0.92 2.69
C LEU A 227 15.30 -0.48 2.58
N VAL A 228 14.92 0.11 1.44
CA VAL A 228 13.55 0.60 1.20
C VAL A 228 12.92 -0.07 -0.02
N ASP A 229 11.65 -0.48 0.11
CA ASP A 229 10.84 -1.00 -1.00
C ASP A 229 9.36 -0.64 -0.79
N ASP A 230 8.52 -0.81 -1.81
CA ASP A 230 7.06 -0.61 -1.65
C ASP A 230 6.43 -1.75 -0.84
N MET A 231 6.91 -2.98 -1.01
CA MET A 231 6.32 -4.16 -0.38
C MET A 231 7.33 -5.28 -0.12
N ILE A 232 7.06 -6.07 0.92
CA ILE A 232 7.80 -7.31 1.22
C ILE A 232 6.87 -8.50 0.99
N ASP A 233 7.13 -9.26 -0.08
CA ASP A 233 6.35 -10.46 -0.42
C ASP A 233 6.95 -11.73 0.19
N THR A 234 7.89 -12.39 -0.49
CA THR A 234 8.55 -13.61 0.02
C THR A 234 9.82 -13.33 0.82
N ALA A 235 10.15 -12.05 1.04
CA ALA A 235 11.38 -11.54 1.63
C ALA A 235 12.71 -11.94 0.96
N GLY A 236 12.72 -12.77 -0.08
CA GLY A 236 13.97 -13.31 -0.64
C GLY A 236 14.91 -12.25 -1.23
N THR A 237 14.37 -11.19 -1.85
CA THR A 237 15.18 -10.07 -2.35
C THR A 237 15.78 -9.27 -1.20
N ILE A 238 14.99 -8.96 -0.16
CA ILE A 238 15.40 -8.07 0.91
C ILE A 238 16.42 -8.73 1.84
N THR A 239 16.31 -10.03 2.10
CA THR A 239 17.30 -10.76 2.90
C THR A 239 18.63 -10.93 2.16
N GLN A 240 18.61 -11.26 0.86
CA GLN A 240 19.83 -11.30 0.04
C GLN A 240 20.51 -9.93 -0.05
N ALA A 241 19.70 -8.86 -0.10
CA ALA A 241 20.21 -7.50 -0.06
C ALA A 241 20.89 -7.18 1.28
N ALA A 242 20.27 -7.57 2.39
CA ALA A 242 20.84 -7.42 3.73
C ALA A 242 22.17 -8.19 3.87
N GLU A 243 22.21 -9.46 3.45
CA GLU A 243 23.43 -10.28 3.43
C GLU A 243 24.56 -9.61 2.63
N ALA A 244 24.25 -9.08 1.44
CA ALA A 244 25.22 -8.37 0.62
C ALA A 244 25.75 -7.10 1.31
N LEU A 245 24.90 -6.33 2.00
CA LEU A 245 25.32 -5.13 2.72
C LEU A 245 26.24 -5.48 3.90
N ILE A 246 25.89 -6.49 4.69
CA ILE A 246 26.73 -6.97 5.80
C ILE A 246 28.09 -7.47 5.27
N ALA A 247 28.10 -8.23 4.17
CA ALA A 247 29.34 -8.70 3.53
C ALA A 247 30.22 -7.55 3.00
N ASN A 248 29.62 -6.39 2.67
CA ASN A 248 30.33 -5.17 2.27
C ASN A 248 30.62 -4.22 3.46
N GLY A 249 30.49 -4.72 4.70
CA GLY A 249 30.92 -4.02 5.91
C GLY A 249 29.87 -3.08 6.51
N ALA A 250 28.60 -3.18 6.13
CA ALA A 250 27.53 -2.44 6.81
C ALA A 250 27.51 -2.75 8.31
N ARG A 251 27.28 -1.74 9.14
CA ARG A 251 27.24 -1.89 10.60
C ARG A 251 25.96 -2.61 11.05
N SER A 252 24.86 -2.28 10.42
CA SER A 252 23.51 -2.77 10.71
C SER A 252 22.64 -2.58 9.47
N VAL A 253 21.58 -3.39 9.36
CA VAL A 253 20.60 -3.29 8.27
C VAL A 253 19.21 -3.15 8.86
N VAL A 254 18.50 -2.11 8.44
CA VAL A 254 17.09 -1.87 8.74
C VAL A 254 16.32 -1.94 7.44
N VAL A 255 15.11 -2.47 7.47
CA VAL A 255 14.23 -2.51 6.30
C VAL A 255 13.01 -1.64 6.58
N ALA A 256 12.60 -0.82 5.62
CA ALA A 256 11.31 -0.17 5.63
C ALA A 256 10.53 -0.49 4.35
N ALA A 257 9.25 -0.85 4.49
CA ALA A 257 8.37 -1.04 3.35
C ALA A 257 6.93 -0.70 3.67
N THR A 258 6.16 -0.21 2.71
CA THR A 258 4.76 0.12 2.98
C THR A 258 3.93 -1.13 3.22
N HIS A 259 3.98 -2.12 2.31
CA HIS A 259 3.07 -3.25 2.34
C HIS A 259 3.74 -4.55 2.80
N ALA A 260 3.27 -5.08 3.93
CA ALA A 260 3.71 -6.36 4.47
C ALA A 260 2.89 -7.53 3.91
N VAL A 261 3.18 -7.94 2.66
CA VAL A 261 2.50 -9.10 2.04
C VAL A 261 2.89 -10.41 2.73
N LEU A 262 4.17 -10.55 3.10
CA LEU A 262 4.73 -11.62 3.94
C LEU A 262 4.20 -13.03 3.59
N SER A 263 4.32 -13.42 2.33
CA SER A 263 3.84 -14.71 1.82
C SER A 263 4.90 -15.81 1.91
N GLY A 264 4.44 -17.06 2.03
CA GLY A 264 5.31 -18.24 2.05
C GLY A 264 6.40 -18.13 3.13
N PRO A 265 7.69 -18.27 2.78
CA PRO A 265 8.78 -18.33 3.76
C PRO A 265 9.22 -16.95 4.28
N ALA A 266 8.46 -15.87 4.04
CA ALA A 266 8.90 -14.51 4.33
C ALA A 266 9.24 -14.30 5.81
N VAL A 267 8.35 -14.71 6.71
CA VAL A 267 8.52 -14.56 8.16
C VAL A 267 9.76 -15.32 8.63
N ASP A 268 9.93 -16.57 8.20
CA ASP A 268 11.09 -17.38 8.56
C ASP A 268 12.40 -16.80 8.03
N ARG A 269 12.40 -16.26 6.81
CA ARG A 269 13.57 -15.58 6.23
C ARG A 269 13.95 -14.34 7.02
N LEU A 270 12.98 -13.51 7.40
CA LEU A 270 13.24 -12.29 8.15
C LEU A 270 13.72 -12.59 9.57
N LYS A 271 13.09 -13.55 10.27
CA LYS A 271 13.51 -14.01 11.61
C LYS A 271 14.94 -14.54 11.64
N ASN A 272 15.37 -15.23 10.59
CA ASN A 272 16.69 -15.87 10.51
C ASN A 272 17.73 -15.02 9.76
N SER A 273 17.45 -13.75 9.48
CA SER A 273 18.37 -12.84 8.78
C SER A 273 19.09 -11.90 9.76
N ASP A 274 20.18 -11.29 9.30
CA ASP A 274 20.92 -10.25 10.04
C ASP A 274 20.24 -8.86 9.98
N ILE A 275 18.94 -8.80 9.68
CA ILE A 275 18.17 -7.56 9.67
C ILE A 275 17.80 -7.19 11.11
N ASN A 276 18.19 -5.98 11.53
CA ASN A 276 17.96 -5.48 12.89
C ASN A 276 16.49 -5.17 13.17
N GLU A 277 15.81 -4.58 12.20
CA GLU A 277 14.40 -4.21 12.30
C GLU A 277 13.75 -4.19 10.92
N VAL A 278 12.49 -4.63 10.86
CA VAL A 278 11.61 -4.55 9.70
C VAL A 278 10.46 -3.63 10.06
N VAL A 279 10.43 -2.44 9.48
CA VAL A 279 9.39 -1.43 9.69
C VAL A 279 8.40 -1.47 8.53
N VAL A 280 7.13 -1.72 8.84
CA VAL A 280 6.06 -1.77 7.83
C VAL A 280 4.83 -0.98 8.26
N THR A 281 3.87 -0.80 7.36
CA THR A 281 2.55 -0.28 7.73
C THR A 281 1.52 -1.39 7.90
N ASN A 282 0.40 -1.09 8.55
CA ASN A 282 -0.79 -1.96 8.58
C ASN A 282 -1.71 -1.77 7.35
N THR A 283 -1.19 -1.40 6.17
CA THR A 283 -1.99 -1.42 4.92
C THR A 283 -2.53 -2.81 4.57
N LEU A 284 -1.90 -3.86 5.10
CA LEU A 284 -2.36 -5.24 5.06
C LEU A 284 -2.49 -5.78 6.49
N PRO A 285 -3.47 -6.65 6.77
CA PRO A 285 -3.57 -7.30 8.07
C PRO A 285 -2.39 -8.26 8.27
N ILE A 286 -1.75 -8.16 9.44
CA ILE A 286 -0.66 -9.06 9.83
C ILE A 286 -1.17 -9.89 11.02
N PRO A 287 -1.51 -11.17 10.81
CA PRO A 287 -2.00 -12.04 11.88
C PRO A 287 -0.86 -12.34 12.86
N ASP A 288 -1.21 -12.68 14.10
CA ASP A 288 -0.24 -12.81 15.20
C ASP A 288 0.85 -13.84 14.91
N GLU A 289 0.54 -14.94 14.22
CA GLU A 289 1.52 -15.96 13.83
C GLU A 289 2.57 -15.47 12.83
N ARG A 290 2.31 -14.36 12.14
CA ARG A 290 3.27 -13.71 11.23
C ARG A 290 4.04 -12.57 11.88
N ARG A 291 3.75 -12.24 13.15
CA ARG A 291 4.53 -11.27 13.92
C ARG A 291 5.81 -11.88 14.45
N PHE A 292 6.81 -11.03 14.66
CA PHE A 292 8.12 -11.39 15.18
C PHE A 292 8.77 -10.19 15.87
N ASP A 293 9.74 -10.45 16.74
CA ASP A 293 10.24 -9.44 17.69
C ASP A 293 10.84 -8.20 17.01
N SER A 294 11.49 -8.37 15.86
CA SER A 294 12.06 -7.27 15.07
C SER A 294 11.10 -6.66 14.04
N LEU A 295 9.79 -6.98 14.10
CA LEU A 295 8.77 -6.38 13.24
C LEU A 295 8.10 -5.19 13.93
N THR A 296 8.27 -4.00 13.38
CA THR A 296 7.53 -2.81 13.77
C THR A 296 6.42 -2.53 12.76
N VAL A 297 5.20 -2.34 13.25
CA VAL A 297 4.03 -2.06 12.40
C VAL A 297 3.46 -0.68 12.76
N LEU A 298 3.52 0.24 11.80
CA LEU A 298 2.96 1.59 11.93
C LEU A 298 1.54 1.65 11.35
N SER A 299 0.64 2.34 12.04
CA SER A 299 -0.73 2.50 11.54
C SER A 299 -0.79 3.53 10.40
N ILE A 300 -1.34 3.14 9.25
CA ILE A 300 -1.63 4.03 8.11
C ILE A 300 -2.95 4.80 8.28
N ALA A 301 -3.75 4.48 9.30
CA ALA A 301 -5.07 5.06 9.52
C ALA A 301 -5.08 6.61 9.58
N PRO A 302 -4.12 7.31 10.21
CA PRO A 302 -4.09 8.78 10.21
C PRO A 302 -4.00 9.37 8.79
N LEU A 303 -3.20 8.75 7.91
CA LEU A 303 -3.07 9.20 6.51
C LEU A 303 -4.37 9.00 5.75
N LEU A 304 -4.97 7.80 5.86
CA LEU A 304 -6.24 7.48 5.19
C LEU A 304 -7.37 8.37 5.67
N ALA A 305 -7.54 8.53 7.00
CA ALA A 305 -8.58 9.36 7.57
C ALA A 305 -8.44 10.83 7.15
N ARG A 306 -7.21 11.37 7.13
CA ARG A 306 -6.96 12.73 6.66
C ARG A 306 -7.29 12.87 5.17
N ALA A 307 -6.85 11.94 4.32
CA ALA A 307 -7.15 11.96 2.89
C ALA A 307 -8.65 11.85 2.60
N ILE A 308 -9.37 10.97 3.30
CA ILE A 308 -10.83 10.84 3.21
C ILE A 308 -11.52 12.15 3.58
N ARG A 309 -11.08 12.80 4.67
CA ARG A 309 -11.60 14.10 5.11
C ARG A 309 -11.39 15.19 4.05
N GLU A 310 -10.18 15.33 3.52
CA GLU A 310 -9.88 16.30 2.46
C GLU A 310 -10.76 16.07 1.22
N VAL A 311 -10.90 14.82 0.75
CA VAL A 311 -11.77 14.48 -0.39
C VAL A 311 -13.24 14.79 -0.11
N PHE A 312 -13.69 14.57 1.13
CA PHE A 312 -15.06 14.87 1.53
C PHE A 312 -15.32 16.36 1.70
N GLU A 313 -14.38 17.13 2.22
CA GLU A 313 -14.53 18.57 2.44
C GLU A 313 -14.19 19.40 1.19
N ASP A 314 -13.88 18.71 0.07
CA ASP A 314 -13.40 19.30 -1.18
C ASP A 314 -12.10 20.14 -0.95
N GLY A 315 -11.28 19.71 0.01
CA GLY A 315 -9.97 20.24 0.34
C GLY A 315 -8.84 19.68 -0.53
N SER A 316 -7.59 19.92 -0.12
CA SER A 316 -6.41 19.60 -0.92
C SER A 316 -5.66 18.38 -0.40
N VAL A 317 -5.78 17.28 -1.13
CA VAL A 317 -5.00 16.06 -0.88
C VAL A 317 -3.50 16.28 -1.15
N THR A 318 -3.14 17.20 -2.06
CA THR A 318 -1.72 17.47 -2.38
C THR A 318 -0.97 18.13 -1.22
N SER A 319 -1.69 18.81 -0.33
CA SER A 319 -1.13 19.39 0.91
C SER A 319 -0.64 18.34 1.91
N LEU A 320 -1.01 17.07 1.73
CA LEU A 320 -0.53 15.95 2.55
C LEU A 320 0.92 15.57 2.25
N PHE A 321 1.45 15.97 1.09
CA PHE A 321 2.73 15.50 0.56
C PHE A 321 3.65 16.67 0.16
N ASP A 322 3.52 17.82 0.82
CA ASP A 322 4.30 19.03 0.54
C ASP A 322 4.30 19.44 -0.96
N GLY A 323 3.21 19.11 -1.68
CA GLY A 323 3.07 19.41 -3.11
C GLY A 323 3.63 18.36 -4.08
N ASN A 324 4.16 17.23 -3.60
CA ASN A 324 4.75 16.16 -4.43
C ASN A 324 3.75 15.06 -4.88
N ALA A 325 2.44 15.35 -4.83
CA ALA A 325 1.37 14.39 -5.14
C ALA A 325 1.16 14.18 -6.65
#